data_AF-A0A3S4JVU3-F1
#
_entry.id   AF-A0A3S4JVU3-F1
#
_cell.length_a   1.000
_cell.length_b   1.000
_cell.length_c   1.000
_cell.angle_alpha   90.00
_cell.angle_beta   90.00
_cell.angle_gamma   90.00
#
_symmetry.space_group_name_H-M   'P 1'
#
loop_
_entity.id
_entity.type
_entity.pdbx_description
1 polymer ?
#
loop_
_entity_poly.entity_id
_entity_poly.type
_entity_poly.pdbx_seq_one_letter_code
_entity_poly.pdbx_strand_id
1 'polypeptide(L)' 'MKLYNLKDHNEQVSFAQAIKQGLGKQQGLFFRWSCRNLN' A
#
# COMPACT_ATOMS: atom_id res chain seq x y z
N MET A 1 10.49 0.96 -1.55
CA MET A 1 9.30 0.20 -2.00
C MET A 1 8.07 1.01 -1.62
N LYS A 2 7.24 1.40 -2.59
CA LYS A 2 6.04 2.22 -2.36
C LYS A 2 4.79 1.35 -2.50
N LEU A 3 3.86 1.51 -1.56
CA LEU A 3 2.52 0.92 -1.57
C LEU A 3 1.52 2.05 -1.79
N TYR A 4 0.40 1.77 -2.44
CA TYR A 4 -0.67 2.74 -2.66
C TYR A 4 -1.97 2.25 -2.04
N ASN A 5 -2.81 3.18 -1.60
CA ASN A 5 -4.14 2.85 -1.10
C ASN A 5 -5.08 2.54 -2.28
N LEU A 6 -5.80 1.42 -2.22
CA LEU A 6 -6.78 1.03 -3.26
C LEU A 6 -7.97 1.99 -3.41
N LYS A 7 -8.30 2.76 -2.38
CA LYS A 7 -9.41 3.73 -2.40
C LYS A 7 -8.95 5.15 -2.75
N ASP A 8 -7.67 5.44 -2.56
CA ASP A 8 -7.05 6.73 -2.89
C ASP A 8 -5.64 6.49 -3.45
N HIS A 9 -5.53 6.39 -4.78
CA HIS A 9 -4.25 6.11 -5.45
C HIS A 9 -3.19 7.21 -5.26
N ASN A 10 -3.57 8.40 -4.78
CA ASN A 10 -2.63 9.46 -4.45
C ASN A 10 -1.93 9.22 -3.11
N GLU A 11 -2.53 8.41 -2.22
CA GLU A 11 -1.91 8.03 -0.97
C GLU A 11 -0.87 6.93 -1.23
N GLN A 12 0.41 7.33 -1.18
CA GLN A 12 1.54 6.42 -1.29
C GLN A 12 2.37 6.43 -0.03
N VAL A 13 2.67 5.25 0.48
CA VAL A 13 3.44 5.07 1.72
C VAL A 13 4.56 4.06 1.52
N SER A 14 5.58 4.15 2.37
CA SER A 14 6.60 3.09 2.45
C SER A 14 6.04 1.85 3.17
N PHE A 15 6.68 0.70 2.96
CA PHE A 15 6.28 -0.54 3.65
C PHE A 15 6.31 -0.41 5.18
N ALA A 16 7.35 0.21 5.75
CA ALA A 16 7.46 0.41 7.19
C ALA A 16 6.35 1.33 7.75
N GLN A 17 5.93 2.33 6.98
CA GLN A 17 4.79 3.19 7.33
C GLN A 17 3.47 2.42 7.24
N ALA A 18 3.25 1.64 6.18
CA ALA A 18 2.04 0.84 6.02
C ALA A 18 1.87 -0.18 7.15
N ILE A 19 2.95 -0.81 7.62
CA ILE A 19 2.92 -1.74 8.76
C ILE A 19 2.51 -1.02 10.05
N LYS A 20 3.04 0.18 10.30
CA LYS A 20 2.71 0.98 11.49
C LYS A 20 1.29 1.56 11.46
N GLN A 21 0.85 2.00 10.28
CA GLN A 21 -0.44 2.64 10.07
C GLN A 21 -1.59 1.62 9.93
N GLY A 22 -1.30 0.44 9.38
CA GLY A 22 -2.28 -0.60 9.08
C GLY A 22 -3.16 -0.24 7.89
N LEU A 23 -4.24 0.51 8.15
CA LEU A 23 -5.21 0.93 7.15
C LEU A 23 -4.91 2.35 6.63
N GLY A 24 -5.04 2.52 5.32
CA GLY A 24 -5.00 3.83 4.69
C GLY A 24 -6.29 4.61 4.90
N LYS A 25 -6.36 5.80 4.29
CA LYS A 25 -7.59 6.62 4.27
C LYS A 25 -8.80 5.80 3.83
N GLN A 26 -9.95 6.13 4.41
CA GLN A 26 -11.24 5.46 4.14
C GLN A 26 -11.21 3.95 4.41
N GLN A 27 -10.36 3.51 5.34
CA GLN A 27 -10.13 2.09 5.62
C GLN A 27 -9.71 1.32 4.35
N GLY A 28 -8.89 1.97 3.53
CA GLY A 28 -8.36 1.38 2.32
C GLY A 28 -7.13 0.53 2.62
N LEU A 29 -6.99 -0.59 1.90
CA LEU A 29 -5.82 -1.45 2.03
C LEU A 29 -4.68 -0.93 1.15
N PHE A 30 -3.45 -1.06 1.64
CA PHE A 30 -2.26 -0.73 0.90
C PHE A 30 -1.80 -1.92 0.05
N PHE A 31 -1.56 -1.69 -1.24
CA PHE A 31 -1.11 -2.74 -2.17
C PHE A 31 0.12 -2.31 -2.97
N ARG A 32 0.86 -3.30 -3.47
CA ARG A 32 2.01 -3.08 -4.36
C ARG A 32 1.59 -3.38 -5.80
N TRP A 33 1.95 -2.48 -6.73
CA TRP A 33 1.64 -2.66 -8.16
C TRP A 33 2.25 -3.94 -8.74
N SER A 34 3.44 -4.31 -8.27
CA SER A 34 4.13 -5.51 -8.71
C SER A 34 4.21 -6.51 -7.56
N CYS A 35 3.27 -7.45 -7.54
CA CYS A 35 3.48 -8.75 -6.91
C CYS A 35 4.35 -9.54 -7.89
N ARG A 36 5.65 -9.66 -7.61
CA ARG A 36 6.55 -10.41 -8.49
C ARG A 36 6.12 -11.87 -8.50
N ASN A 37 5.81 -12.39 -9.68
CA ASN A 37 5.61 -13.81 -9.88
C ASN A 37 6.99 -14.48 -9.75
N LEU A 38 7.15 -15.34 -8.75
CA LEU A 38 8.34 -16.15 -8.56
C LEU A 38 8.11 -17.42 -9.37
N ASN A 39 8.81 -17.54 -10.51
CA ASN A 39 8.90 -18.79 -11.26
C ASN A 39 9.80 -19.79 -10.54
#